data_AF-A0A1E3PK42-F1
#
_entry.id   AF-A0A1E3PK42-F1
#
_cell.length_a   1.000
_cell.length_b   1.000
_cell.length_c   1.000
_cell.angle_alpha   90.00
_cell.angle_beta   90.00
_cell.angle_gamma   90.00
#
_symmetry.space_group_name_H-M   'P 1'
#
loop_
_entity.id
_entity.type
_entity.pdbx_description
1 polymer ?
#
loop_
_entity_poly.entity_id
_entity_poly.type
_entity_poly.pdbx_seq_one_letter_code
_entity_poly.pdbx_strand_id
1 'polypeptide(L)'
;MGLFSSSSTSSETPDLTKKSTRALCWEARDSFFACLDKNNIIDAIENSKEATAQCGSQEKDFEKDCVGSWVEYFKQKRTMEYNKAKMMESLAAQNAIKLEERIKFQEAPPAKK
;
A
#
# COMPACT_ATOMS: atom_id res chain seq x y z
N MET A 1 -4.58 19.64 -38.84
CA MET A 1 -6.03 19.38 -38.69
C MET A 1 -6.23 17.87 -38.55
N GLY A 2 -6.23 17.34 -37.33
CA GLY A 2 -6.42 15.91 -37.07
C GLY A 2 -7.23 15.77 -35.80
N LEU A 3 -8.53 15.51 -35.96
CA LEU A 3 -9.54 15.52 -34.91
C LEU A 3 -9.55 14.15 -34.22
N PHE A 4 -8.82 14.02 -33.11
CA PHE A 4 -9.04 12.93 -32.17
C PHE A 4 -10.35 13.18 -31.42
N SER A 5 -11.45 12.70 -32.01
CA SER A 5 -12.76 12.63 -31.38
C SER A 5 -12.79 11.44 -30.42
N SER A 6 -12.25 11.63 -29.20
CA SER A 6 -12.51 10.70 -28.09
C SER A 6 -13.92 10.94 -27.56
N SER A 7 -14.87 10.13 -28.01
CA SER A 7 -16.13 9.94 -27.30
C SER A 7 -15.82 9.36 -25.92
N SER A 8 -15.90 10.20 -24.89
CA SER A 8 -15.94 9.75 -23.50
C SER A 8 -17.32 9.16 -23.22
N THR A 9 -17.51 7.91 -23.61
CA THR A 9 -18.59 7.06 -23.11
C THR A 9 -18.40 6.91 -21.61
N SER A 10 -19.25 7.56 -20.83
CA SER A 10 -19.38 7.36 -19.39
C SER A 10 -19.85 5.92 -19.12
N SER A 11 -18.90 5.00 -19.02
CA SER A 11 -19.14 3.67 -18.45
C SER A 11 -19.16 3.81 -16.93
N GLU A 12 -20.22 3.28 -16.34
CA GLU A 12 -20.60 3.27 -14.92
C GLU A 12 -19.66 2.42 -14.03
N THR A 13 -18.35 2.47 -14.31
CA THR A 13 -17.30 1.98 -13.41
C THR A 13 -16.74 3.17 -12.67
N PRO A 14 -16.69 3.15 -11.33
CA PRO A 14 -16.10 4.25 -10.57
C PRO A 14 -14.67 4.46 -11.07
N ASP A 15 -14.38 5.67 -11.54
CA ASP A 15 -13.04 6.04 -11.96
C ASP A 15 -12.16 6.12 -10.71
N LEU A 16 -11.51 5.00 -10.39
CA LEU A 16 -10.67 4.81 -9.21
C LEU A 16 -9.43 5.74 -9.20
N THR A 17 -9.17 6.47 -10.29
CA THR A 17 -8.09 7.47 -10.38
C THR A 17 -8.50 8.83 -9.81
N LYS A 18 -9.79 9.06 -9.53
CA LYS A 18 -10.29 10.30 -8.91
C LYS A 18 -9.85 10.39 -7.44
N LYS A 19 -9.65 11.61 -6.96
CA LYS A 19 -9.28 11.86 -5.54
C LYS A 19 -10.35 11.36 -4.56
N SER A 20 -11.63 11.45 -4.92
CA SER A 20 -12.74 11.00 -4.08
C SER A 20 -12.81 9.48 -3.93
N THR A 21 -12.57 8.73 -5.00
CA THR A 21 -12.54 7.25 -4.97
C THR A 21 -11.33 6.73 -4.20
N ARG A 22 -10.21 7.46 -4.22
CA ARG A 22 -9.03 7.13 -3.42
C ARG A 22 -9.27 7.26 -1.91
N ALA A 23 -10.09 8.22 -1.48
CA ALA A 23 -10.46 8.36 -0.08
C ALA A 23 -11.25 7.13 0.40
N LEU A 24 -12.25 6.69 -0.38
CA LEU A 24 -13.02 5.47 -0.09
C LEU A 24 -12.12 4.23 -0.02
N CYS A 25 -11.19 4.07 -0.95
CA CYS A 25 -10.21 2.98 -0.91
C CYS A 25 -9.36 2.98 0.38
N TRP A 26 -8.94 4.16 0.86
CA TRP A 26 -8.17 4.25 2.11
C TRP A 26 -9.02 3.93 3.34
N GLU A 27 -10.28 4.36 3.37
CA GLU A 27 -11.21 4.00 4.43
C GLU A 27 -11.48 2.49 4.47
N ALA A 28 -11.73 1.87 3.31
CA ALA A 28 -11.91 0.42 3.20
C ALA A 28 -10.64 -0.34 3.63
N ARG A 29 -9.46 0.11 3.20
CA ARG A 29 -8.15 -0.43 3.64
C ARG A 29 -8.01 -0.39 5.15
N ASP A 30 -8.25 0.77 5.76
CA ASP A 30 -8.07 0.97 7.19
C ASP A 30 -9.07 0.14 8.00
N SER A 31 -10.29 -0.05 7.48
CA SER A 31 -11.29 -0.95 8.08
C SER A 31 -10.84 -2.42 8.07
N PHE A 32 -10.26 -2.88 6.96
CA PHE A 32 -9.72 -4.23 6.81
C PHE A 32 -8.54 -4.45 7.75
N PHE A 33 -7.59 -3.52 7.77
CA PHE A 33 -6.42 -3.58 8.63
C PHE A 33 -6.77 -3.50 10.12
N ALA A 34 -7.74 -2.69 10.51
CA ALA A 34 -8.24 -2.66 11.89
C ALA A 34 -8.87 -3.99 12.30
N CYS A 35 -9.53 -4.70 11.38
CA CYS A 35 -10.03 -6.06 11.65
C CYS A 35 -8.89 -7.06 11.82
N LEU A 36 -7.87 -7.00 10.97
CA LEU A 36 -6.68 -7.86 11.09
C LEU A 36 -5.95 -7.63 12.42
N ASP A 37 -5.79 -6.37 12.84
CA ASP A 37 -5.15 -6.01 14.11
C ASP A 37 -5.91 -6.58 15.31
N LYS A 38 -7.25 -6.53 15.31
CA LYS A 38 -8.08 -7.12 16.36
C LYS A 38 -7.92 -8.64 16.48
N ASN A 39 -7.62 -9.31 15.36
CA ASN A 39 -7.44 -10.75 15.30
C ASN A 39 -5.96 -11.17 15.36
N ASN A 40 -5.03 -10.23 15.58
CA ASN A 40 -3.58 -10.46 15.58
C ASN A 40 -3.03 -11.08 14.28
N ILE A 41 -3.67 -10.78 13.15
CA ILE A 41 -3.23 -11.22 11.82
C ILE A 41 -2.32 -10.14 11.22
N ILE A 42 -1.04 -10.46 11.05
CA ILE A 42 -0.08 -9.52 10.46
C ILE A 42 -0.03 -9.70 8.96
N ASP A 43 0.19 -10.94 8.50
CA ASP A 43 0.26 -11.29 7.10
C ASP A 43 -1.06 -11.91 6.62
N ALA A 44 -1.84 -11.10 5.89
CA ALA A 44 -3.09 -11.54 5.29
C ALA A 44 -2.92 -12.32 3.98
N ILE A 45 -1.70 -12.38 3.42
CA ILE A 45 -1.39 -13.16 2.22
C ILE A 45 -1.12 -14.61 2.64
N GLU A 46 -0.21 -14.81 3.58
CA GLU A 46 0.12 -16.14 4.11
C GLU A 46 -1.05 -16.75 4.89
N ASN A 47 -1.75 -15.93 5.69
CA ASN A 47 -2.90 -16.37 6.49
C ASN A 47 -4.24 -16.04 5.82
N SER A 48 -4.31 -16.10 4.48
CA SER A 48 -5.50 -15.70 3.72
C SER A 48 -6.78 -16.39 4.21
N LYS A 49 -6.74 -17.68 4.57
CA LYS A 49 -7.93 -18.39 5.08
C LYS A 49 -8.45 -17.80 6.39
N GLU A 50 -7.55 -17.46 7.32
CA GLU A 50 -7.92 -16.88 8.61
C GLU A 50 -8.37 -15.43 8.45
N ALA A 51 -7.68 -14.67 7.59
CA ALA A 51 -8.05 -13.31 7.24
C ALA A 51 -9.46 -13.25 6.64
N THR A 52 -9.79 -14.14 5.69
CA THR A 52 -11.13 -14.20 5.10
C THR A 52 -12.17 -14.72 6.09
N ALA A 53 -11.82 -15.66 6.98
CA ALA A 53 -12.74 -16.18 7.99
C ALA A 53 -13.15 -15.11 9.03
N GLN A 54 -12.21 -14.29 9.46
CA GLN A 54 -12.45 -13.27 10.51
C GLN A 54 -12.83 -11.90 9.93
N CYS A 55 -12.28 -11.54 8.77
CA CYS A 55 -12.34 -10.19 8.18
C CYS A 55 -12.84 -10.18 6.73
N GLY A 56 -13.50 -11.26 6.28
CA GLY A 56 -13.94 -11.41 4.89
C GLY A 56 -14.96 -10.37 4.42
N SER A 57 -15.69 -9.70 5.31
CA SER A 57 -16.56 -8.59 4.92
C SER A 57 -15.74 -7.38 4.49
N GLN A 58 -14.81 -6.96 5.35
CA GLN A 58 -13.94 -5.82 5.11
C GLN A 58 -12.97 -6.09 3.96
N GLU A 59 -12.55 -7.34 3.78
CA GLU A 59 -11.73 -7.76 2.64
C GLU A 59 -12.47 -7.56 1.31
N LYS A 60 -13.76 -7.91 1.25
CA LYS A 60 -14.58 -7.69 0.04
C LYS A 60 -14.79 -6.20 -0.24
N ASP A 61 -15.04 -5.40 0.79
CA ASP A 61 -15.18 -3.95 0.63
C ASP A 61 -13.85 -3.33 0.15
N PHE A 62 -12.73 -3.81 0.69
CA PHE A 62 -11.39 -3.39 0.27
C PHE A 62 -11.11 -3.75 -1.19
N GLU A 63 -11.47 -4.95 -1.64
CA GLU A 63 -11.30 -5.39 -3.04
C GLU A 63 -12.27 -4.69 -4.01
N LYS A 64 -13.44 -4.28 -3.52
CA LYS A 64 -14.45 -3.57 -4.30
C LYS A 64 -14.09 -2.09 -4.50
N ASP A 65 -13.64 -1.43 -3.44
CA ASP A 65 -13.43 0.02 -3.43
C ASP A 65 -12.00 0.43 -3.83
N CYS A 66 -11.06 -0.51 -3.88
CA CYS A 66 -9.69 -0.28 -4.34
C CYS A 66 -9.37 -0.96 -5.67
N VAL A 67 -8.33 -0.45 -6.34
CA VAL A 67 -7.72 -1.12 -7.49
C VAL A 67 -7.00 -2.38 -6.99
N GLY A 68 -7.19 -3.52 -7.65
CA GLY A 68 -6.59 -4.81 -7.24
C GLY A 68 -5.07 -4.76 -7.03
N SER A 69 -4.33 -4.04 -7.89
CA SER A 69 -2.88 -3.86 -7.72
C SER A 69 -2.50 -3.09 -6.44
N TRP A 70 -3.37 -2.20 -5.96
CA TRP A 70 -3.16 -1.50 -4.70
C TRP A 70 -3.48 -2.39 -3.51
N VAL A 71 -4.54 -3.21 -3.61
CA VAL A 71 -4.88 -4.20 -2.58
C VAL A 71 -3.69 -5.11 -2.31
N GLU A 72 -3.13 -5.69 -3.37
CA GLU A 72 -1.94 -6.55 -3.28
C GLU A 72 -0.75 -5.79 -2.69
N TYR A 73 -0.42 -4.61 -3.22
CA TYR A 73 0.67 -3.78 -2.72
C TYR A 73 0.51 -3.42 -1.23
N PHE A 74 -0.69 -3.06 -0.78
CA PHE A 74 -0.92 -2.70 0.61
C PHE A 74 -0.81 -3.91 1.55
N LYS A 75 -1.32 -5.07 1.15
CA LYS A 75 -1.16 -6.32 1.91
C LYS A 75 0.34 -6.66 2.06
N GLN A 76 1.11 -6.61 0.97
CA GLN A 76 2.56 -6.84 1.00
C GLN A 76 3.32 -5.80 1.84
N LYS A 77 2.97 -4.52 1.69
CA LYS A 77 3.62 -3.42 2.41
C LYS A 77 3.45 -3.56 3.92
N ARG A 78 2.27 -3.97 4.39
CA ARG A 78 2.00 -4.20 5.82
C ARG A 78 2.97 -5.23 6.41
N THR A 79 3.15 -6.38 5.76
CA THR A 79 4.12 -7.41 6.19
C THR A 79 5.56 -6.90 6.14
N MET A 80 5.94 -6.21 5.06
CA MET A 80 7.31 -5.68 4.93
C MET A 80 7.64 -4.65 6.02
N GLU A 81 6.76 -3.70 6.30
CA GLU A 81 6.98 -2.70 7.35
C GLU A 81 7.07 -3.34 8.73
N TYR A 82 6.25 -4.37 9.00
CA TYR A 82 6.35 -5.15 10.23
C TYR A 82 7.71 -5.85 10.36
N ASN A 83 8.14 -6.57 9.33
CA ASN A 83 9.42 -7.28 9.31
C ASN A 83 10.60 -6.31 9.42
N LYS A 84 10.52 -5.16 8.73
CA LYS A 84 11.52 -4.09 8.83
C LYS A 84 11.59 -3.54 10.25
N ALA A 85 10.45 -3.27 10.89
CA ALA A 85 10.42 -2.80 12.27
C ALA A 85 11.08 -3.83 13.21
N LYS A 86 10.79 -5.12 13.05
CA LYS A 86 11.41 -6.20 13.83
C LYS A 86 12.91 -6.36 13.58
N MET A 87 13.35 -6.22 12.34
CA MET A 87 14.77 -6.21 11.99
C MET A 87 15.50 -5.01 12.59
N MET A 88 14.89 -3.83 12.57
CA MET A 88 15.48 -2.63 13.17
C MET A 88 15.56 -2.75 14.69
N GLU A 89 14.54 -3.34 15.33
CA GLU A 89 14.54 -3.65 16.77
C GLU A 89 15.67 -4.62 17.13
N SER A 90 15.89 -5.69 16.34
CA SER A 90 16.94 -6.66 16.60
C SER A 90 18.35 -6.12 16.38
N LEU A 91 18.55 -5.22 15.40
CA LEU A 91 19.83 -4.54 15.17
C LEU A 91 20.14 -3.54 16.29
N ALA A 92 19.14 -2.80 16.77
CA ALA A 92 19.31 -1.89 17.90
C ALA A 92 19.74 -2.63 19.18
N ALA A 93 19.15 -3.80 19.44
CA ALA A 93 19.53 -4.66 20.56
C ALA A 93 20.98 -5.19 20.45
N GLN A 94 21.51 -5.31 19.24
CA GLN A 94 22.88 -5.77 18.98
C GLN A 94 23.91 -4.63 18.99
N ASN A 95 23.56 -3.42 19.46
CA ASN A 95 24.42 -2.22 19.42
C ASN A 95 24.92 -1.88 18.00
N ALA A 96 24.16 -2.22 16.97
CA ALA A 96 24.53 -1.86 15.61
C ALA A 96 24.54 -0.32 15.45
N ILE A 97 25.64 0.22 14.94
CA ILE A 97 25.76 1.65 14.64
C ILE A 97 24.81 1.95 13.48
N LYS A 98 23.78 2.77 13.73
CA LYS A 98 22.91 3.28 12.67
C LYS A 98 23.76 4.09 11.69
N LEU A 99 23.89 3.60 10.46
CA LEU A 99 24.49 4.39 9.40
C LEU A 99 23.53 5.53 9.08
N GLU A 100 23.76 6.69 9.72
CA GLU A 100 23.09 7.95 9.44
C GLU A 100 23.04 8.19 7.92
N GLU A 101 21.91 8.68 7.40
CA GLU A 101 21.53 8.89 5.97
C GLU A 101 22.56 9.69 5.14
N ARG A 102 23.78 9.20 5.01
CA ARG A 102 24.90 9.88 4.37
C ARG A 102 25.12 9.35 2.97
N ILE A 103 24.05 9.35 2.18
CA ILE A 103 24.15 9.42 0.73
C ILE A 103 23.24 10.57 0.30
N LYS A 104 23.69 11.80 0.60
CA LYS A 104 23.39 12.89 -0.33
C LYS A 104 24.01 12.45 -1.65
N PHE A 105 23.17 11.90 -2.52
CA PHE A 105 23.50 11.58 -3.90
C PHE A 105 24.18 12.83 -4.45
N GLN A 106 25.50 12.75 -4.70
CA GLN A 106 26.26 13.91 -5.10
C GLN A 106 25.65 14.45 -6.40
N GLU A 107 25.03 15.63 -6.34
CA GLU A 107 24.64 16.36 -7.53
C GLU A 107 25.91 16.54 -8.37
N ALA A 108 25.89 15.96 -9.57
CA ALA A 108 26.99 16.11 -10.51
C ALA A 108 27.27 17.60 -10.71
N PRO A 109 28.54 18.05 -10.63
CA PRO A 109 28.85 19.46 -10.80
C PRO A 109 28.39 19.92 -12.20
N PRO A 110 27.80 21.13 -12.33
CA PRO A 110 27.29 21.60 -13.61
C PRO A 110 28.43 21.71 -14.63
N ALA A 111 28.21 21.16 -15.81
CA ALA A 111 29.11 21.25 -16.95
C ALA A 111 29.42 22.73 -17.25
N LYS A 112 30.71 23.08 -17.23
CA LYS A 112 31.17 24.43 -17.62
C LYS A 112 30.96 24.62 -19.13
N LYS A 113 30.42 25.78 -19.49
CA LYS A 113 30.19 26.26 -20.87
C LYS A 113 31.45 26.28 -21.71
#